data_AF-A0A3D4ESK8-F1
#
_entry.id   AF-A0A3D4ESK8-F1
#
_cell.length_a   1.000
_cell.length_b   1.000
_cell.length_c   1.000
_cell.angle_alpha   90.00
_cell.angle_beta   90.00
_cell.angle_gamma   90.00
#
_symmetry.space_group_name_H-M   'P 1'
#
loop_
_entity.id
_entity.type
_entity.pdbx_description
1 polymer ?
#
loop_
_entity_poly.entity_id
_entity_poly.type
_entity_poly.pdbx_seq_one_letter_code
_entity_poly.pdbx_strand_id
1 'polypeptide(L)'
;MAGKRTMDPNYHLSNDGVHINRDGHRLMAQAIYQALLGQPLPKLSDELVKEYHSKQNILAPAWLTHIGHTRPGVEAGLSLQEAKVKAATIN
;
A
#
# COMPACT_ATOMS: atom_id res chain seq x y z
N MET A 1 0.52 19.01 -5.66
CA MET A 1 -0.94 18.71 -5.77
C MET A 1 -1.73 19.96 -6.15
N ALA A 2 -1.56 21.09 -5.45
CA ALA A 2 -2.15 22.38 -5.88
C ALA A 2 -1.80 22.74 -7.35
N GLY A 3 -0.52 22.62 -7.74
CA GLY A 3 -0.11 22.88 -9.12
C GLY A 3 -0.73 21.98 -10.19
N LYS A 4 -1.19 20.76 -9.84
CA LYS A 4 -1.87 19.88 -10.80
C LYS A 4 -3.28 20.37 -11.12
N ARG A 5 -4.01 20.88 -10.12
CA ARG A 5 -5.34 21.51 -10.32
C ARG A 5 -5.27 22.80 -11.13
N THR A 6 -4.15 23.52 -11.04
CA THR A 6 -3.92 24.72 -11.85
C THR A 6 -3.72 24.38 -13.33
N MET A 7 -3.05 23.27 -13.65
CA MET A 7 -2.82 22.81 -15.02
C MET A 7 -4.01 22.04 -15.60
N ASP A 8 -4.76 21.34 -14.75
CA ASP A 8 -5.95 20.58 -15.11
C ASP A 8 -7.05 20.83 -14.07
N PRO A 9 -8.05 21.69 -14.38
CA PRO A 9 -9.16 21.97 -13.48
C PRO A 9 -9.98 20.75 -13.08
N ASN A 10 -9.98 19.69 -13.89
CA ASN A 10 -10.67 18.43 -13.62
C ASN A 10 -9.85 17.49 -12.75
N TYR A 11 -8.61 17.82 -12.41
CA TYR A 11 -7.80 16.98 -11.54
C TYR A 11 -8.42 16.88 -10.15
N HIS A 12 -8.79 15.65 -9.79
CA HIS A 12 -9.30 15.29 -8.48
C HIS A 12 -8.49 14.15 -7.86
N LEU A 13 -8.46 14.12 -6.52
CA LEU A 13 -7.79 13.05 -5.77
C LEU A 13 -8.61 11.76 -5.69
N SER A 14 -9.88 11.77 -6.13
CA SER A 14 -10.76 10.60 -6.19
C SER A 14 -11.70 10.75 -7.38
N ASN A 15 -11.90 9.68 -8.15
CA ASN A 15 -12.72 9.70 -9.35
C ASN A 15 -14.20 9.43 -9.06
N ASP A 16 -14.48 8.69 -7.99
CA ASP A 16 -15.83 8.29 -7.56
C ASP A 16 -16.26 8.95 -6.25
N GLY A 17 -15.45 9.87 -5.72
CA GLY A 17 -15.67 10.56 -4.45
C GLY A 17 -15.33 9.72 -3.21
N VAL A 18 -14.90 8.46 -3.37
CA VAL A 18 -14.62 7.54 -2.27
C VAL A 18 -13.17 7.05 -2.32
N HIS A 19 -12.73 6.48 -3.43
CA HIS A 19 -11.41 5.88 -3.58
C HIS A 19 -10.40 6.93 -4.00
N ILE A 20 -9.46 7.24 -3.10
CA ILE A 20 -8.39 8.18 -3.40
C ILE A 20 -7.35 7.55 -4.33
N ASN A 21 -6.83 8.35 -5.24
CA ASN A 21 -5.77 7.96 -6.15
C ASN A 21 -4.40 7.98 -5.45
N ARG A 22 -3.35 7.63 -6.19
CA ARG A 22 -1.98 7.57 -5.67
C ARG A 22 -1.51 8.89 -5.04
N ASP A 23 -1.85 10.02 -5.64
CA ASP A 23 -1.47 11.33 -5.11
C ASP A 23 -2.22 11.62 -3.80
N GLY A 24 -3.49 11.23 -3.71
CA GLY A 24 -4.28 11.32 -2.48
C GLY A 24 -3.73 10.44 -1.36
N HIS A 25 -3.36 9.19 -1.66
CA HIS A 25 -2.67 8.32 -0.70
C HIS A 25 -1.35 8.94 -0.21
N ARG A 26 -0.57 9.57 -1.10
CA ARG A 26 0.67 10.26 -0.72
C ARG A 26 0.42 11.45 0.20
N LEU A 27 -0.64 12.22 -0.04
CA LEU A 27 -1.04 13.34 0.82
C LEU A 27 -1.42 12.86 2.22
N MET A 28 -2.26 11.81 2.27
CA MET A 28 -2.71 11.22 3.52
C MET A 28 -1.53 10.68 4.33
N ALA A 29 -0.62 9.94 3.70
CA ALA A 29 0.59 9.44 4.35
C ALA A 29 1.44 10.58 4.92
N GLN A 30 1.62 11.68 4.18
CA GLN A 30 2.36 12.85 4.65
C GLN A 30 1.71 13.49 5.88
N ALA A 31 0.39 13.67 5.86
CA ALA A 31 -0.35 14.26 6.98
C ALA A 31 -0.25 13.38 8.24
N ILE A 32 -0.47 12.07 8.10
CA ILE A 32 -0.39 11.12 9.22
C ILE A 32 1.04 11.07 9.79
N TYR A 33 2.05 10.95 8.92
CA TYR A 33 3.45 10.87 9.36
C TYR A 33 3.89 12.15 10.10
N GLN A 34 3.50 13.32 9.58
CA GLN A 34 3.76 14.60 10.25
C GLN A 34 3.04 14.69 11.60
N ALA A 35 1.78 14.26 11.68
CA ALA A 35 0.99 14.33 12.92
C ALA A 35 1.54 13.40 14.01
N LEU A 36 2.00 12.21 13.64
CA LEU A 36 2.48 11.21 14.60
C LEU A 36 3.95 11.40 14.98
N LEU A 37 4.79 11.84 14.05
CA LEU A 37 6.25 11.84 14.22
C LEU A 37 6.87 13.24 14.18
N GLY A 38 6.10 14.26 13.81
CA GLY A 38 6.60 15.64 13.70
C GLY A 38 7.60 15.86 12.57
N GLN A 39 7.73 14.91 11.64
CA GLN A 39 8.71 14.92 10.56
C GLN A 39 8.03 14.86 9.18
N PRO A 40 8.68 15.36 8.12
CA PRO A 40 8.19 15.16 6.76
C PRO A 40 8.27 13.67 6.37
N LEU A 41 7.33 13.23 5.53
CA LEU A 41 7.34 11.86 5.02
C LEU A 41 8.65 11.58 4.25
N PRO A 42 9.46 10.59 4.67
CA PRO A 42 10.73 10.31 4.03
C PRO A 42 10.52 9.80 2.60
N LYS A 43 11.52 10.04 1.75
CA LYS A 43 11.61 9.37 0.45
C LYS A 43 12.20 7.97 0.68
N LEU A 44 11.42 6.94 0.37
CA LEU A 44 11.89 5.56 0.36
C LEU A 44 12.63 5.27 -0.94
N SER A 45 13.63 4.36 -0.90
CA SER A 45 14.27 3.86 -2.10
C SER A 45 13.32 2.94 -2.88
N ASP A 46 13.46 2.92 -4.20
CA ASP A 46 12.63 2.04 -5.05
C ASP A 46 12.88 0.57 -4.76
N GLU A 47 14.10 0.22 -4.35
CA GLU A 47 14.49 -1.11 -3.88
C GLU A 47 13.70 -1.52 -2.64
N LEU A 48 13.71 -0.70 -1.58
CA LEU A 48 12.94 -0.96 -0.36
C LEU A 48 11.44 -1.11 -0.63
N VAL A 49 10.89 -0.26 -1.52
CA VAL A 49 9.47 -0.35 -1.90
C VAL A 49 9.19 -1.68 -2.61
N LYS A 50 10.08 -2.12 -3.51
CA LYS A 50 9.95 -3.39 -4.23
C LYS A 50 10.07 -4.60 -3.31
N GLU A 51 11.01 -4.58 -2.36
CA GLU A 51 11.19 -5.62 -1.35
C GLU A 51 9.92 -5.78 -0.51
N TYR A 52 9.40 -4.66 0.02
CA TYR A 52 8.19 -4.67 0.84
C TYR A 52 6.98 -5.15 0.04
N HIS A 53 6.84 -4.71 -1.21
CA HIS A 53 5.77 -5.17 -2.09
C HIS A 53 5.86 -6.69 -2.34
N SER A 54 7.07 -7.21 -2.55
CA SER A 54 7.31 -8.65 -2.74
C SER A 54 6.90 -9.46 -1.50
N LYS A 55 7.23 -8.95 -0.31
CA LYS A 55 6.79 -9.56 0.97
C LYS A 55 5.27 -9.59 1.08
N GLN A 56 4.62 -8.47 0.75
CA GLN A 56 3.16 -8.33 0.92
C GLN A 56 2.34 -9.15 -0.07
N ASN A 57 2.85 -9.35 -1.28
CA ASN A 57 2.24 -10.28 -2.26
C ASN A 57 2.19 -11.73 -1.75
N ILE A 58 3.05 -12.11 -0.81
CA ILE A 58 3.07 -13.45 -0.21
C ILE A 58 2.26 -13.48 1.08
N LEU A 59 2.47 -12.50 1.96
CA LEU A 59 1.88 -12.50 3.30
C LEU A 59 0.39 -12.17 3.30
N ALA A 60 -0.06 -11.21 2.47
CA ALA A 60 -1.46 -10.81 2.45
C ALA A 60 -2.41 -11.98 2.08
N PRO A 61 -2.20 -12.73 0.98
CA PRO A 61 -3.08 -13.86 0.66
C PRO A 61 -2.97 -14.99 1.70
N ALA A 62 -1.78 -15.24 2.27
CA ALA A 62 -1.61 -16.25 3.32
C ALA A 62 -2.40 -15.90 4.58
N TRP A 63 -2.43 -14.63 4.98
CA TRP A 63 -3.27 -14.17 6.09
C TRP A 63 -4.75 -14.32 5.78
N LEU A 64 -5.20 -13.93 4.59
CA LEU A 64 -6.60 -14.09 4.17
C LEU A 64 -7.02 -15.57 4.23
N THR A 65 -6.20 -16.48 3.70
CA THR A 65 -6.45 -17.92 3.77
C THR A 65 -6.48 -18.42 5.21
N HIS A 66 -5.52 -17.99 6.04
CA HIS A 66 -5.42 -18.44 7.44
C HIS A 66 -6.64 -18.05 8.28
N ILE A 67 -7.22 -16.87 8.05
CA ILE A 67 -8.43 -16.41 8.76
C ILE A 67 -9.74 -16.94 8.15
N GLY A 68 -9.67 -17.77 7.10
CA GLY A 68 -10.84 -18.35 6.44
C GLY A 68 -11.62 -17.36 5.56
N HIS A 69 -10.96 -16.36 4.98
CA HIS A 69 -11.60 -15.41 4.07
C HIS A 69 -12.12 -16.09 2.79
N THR A 70 -13.35 -15.76 2.38
CA THR A 70 -14.07 -16.44 1.27
C THR A 70 -14.43 -15.54 0.09
N ARG A 71 -13.84 -14.34 -0.02
CA ARG A 71 -14.19 -13.40 -1.13
C ARG A 71 -13.91 -14.06 -2.49
N PRO A 72 -14.88 -14.05 -3.41
CA PRO A 72 -14.69 -14.55 -4.77
C PRO A 72 -13.53 -13.85 -5.49
N GLY A 73 -12.79 -14.61 -6.29
CA GLY A 73 -11.69 -14.09 -7.12
C GLY A 73 -10.38 -13.83 -6.36
N VAL A 74 -10.27 -14.22 -5.09
CA VAL A 74 -9.01 -14.19 -4.34
C VAL A 74 -8.47 -15.61 -4.24
N GLU A 75 -7.31 -15.86 -4.86
CA GLU A 75 -6.63 -17.15 -4.74
C GLU A 75 -6.15 -17.40 -3.31
N ALA A 76 -6.14 -18.67 -2.91
CA ALA A 76 -5.59 -19.06 -1.61
C ALA A 76 -4.07 -18.80 -1.59
N GLY A 77 -3.59 -18.19 -0.51
CA GLY A 77 -2.17 -18.06 -0.26
C GLY A 77 -1.54 -19.38 0.21
N LEU A 78 -0.21 -19.36 0.37
CA LEU A 78 0.53 -20.40 1.08
C LEU A 78 0.01 -20.53 2.52
N SER A 79 0.37 -21.62 3.21
CA SER A 79 0.15 -21.67 4.66
C SER A 79 0.88 -20.50 5.33
N LEU A 80 0.32 -19.98 6.42
CA LEU A 80 0.89 -18.82 7.11
C LEU A 80 2.35 -19.06 7.54
N GLN A 81 2.69 -20.30 7.92
CA GLN A 81 4.06 -20.68 8.29
C GLN A 81 5.01 -20.60 7.09
N GLU A 82 4.66 -21.21 5.96
CA GLU A 82 5.47 -21.17 4.74
C GLU A 82 5.62 -19.74 4.21
N ALA A 83 4.53 -18.96 4.23
CA ALA A 83 4.53 -17.56 3.81
C ALA A 83 5.50 -16.71 4.64
N LYS A 84 5.53 -16.90 5.96
CA LYS A 84 6.47 -16.21 6.86
C LYS A 84 7.92 -16.56 6.55
N VAL A 85 8.22 -17.84 6.36
CA VAL A 85 9.58 -18.29 6.00
C VAL A 85 10.02 -17.68 4.67
N LYS A 86 9.16 -17.73 3.65
CA LYS A 86 9.46 -17.18 2.32
C LYS A 86 9.58 -15.65 2.31
N ALA A 87 8.77 -14.94 3.08
CA ALA A 87 8.87 -13.49 3.18
C ALA A 87 10.17 -13.04 3.89
N ALA A 88 10.67 -13.85 4.82
CA ALA A 88 11.93 -13.58 5.54
C ALA A 88 13.18 -13.70 4.65
N THR A 89 13.12 -14.43 3.53
CA THR A 89 14.25 -14.56 2.59
C THR A 89 14.32 -13.41 1.58
N ILE A 90 13.32 -12.53 1.55
CA ILE A 90 13.36 -11.32 0.72
C ILE A 90 14.18 -10.30 1.50
N ASN A 91 15.40 -10.05 1.04
CA ASN A 91 16.14 -8.86 1.41
C ASN A 91 15.53 -7.72 0.63
#